data_AF-H8L2S7-F1
#
_entry.id   AF-H8L2S7-F1
#
_cell.length_a   1.000
_cell.length_b   1.000
_cell.length_c   1.000
_cell.angle_alpha   90.00
_cell.angle_beta   90.00
_cell.angle_gamma   90.00
#
_symmetry.space_group_name_H-M   'P 1'
#
loop_
_entity.id
_entity.type
_entity.pdbx_description
1 polymer ?
#
loop_
_entity_poly.entity_id
_entity_poly.type
_entity_poly.pdbx_seq_one_letter_code
_entity_poly.pdbx_strand_id
1 'polypeptide(L)'
;MDDIIPGLTALVAEMAVVVEEMCVVLRAEREALDRYDSDALNEASALKSRTLVRLDELDAERVLMLRAADLDPQEGMAEIDGWQPLLQQLAIGRDLNHENGEIVSRRLRQVRQALTMLNQMAGSSGAEAEVYGPKGLSRQRGGSSTLGKA
;
A
#
# COMPACT_ATOMS: atom_id res chain seq x y z
N MET A 1 4.09 6.79 -42.58
CA MET A 1 2.94 6.15 -41.92
C MET A 1 3.20 4.65 -41.73
N ASP A 2 3.97 4.01 -42.63
CA ASP A 2 4.25 2.56 -42.61
C ASP A 2 4.98 2.01 -41.37
N ASP A 3 5.68 2.84 -40.59
CA ASP A 3 6.45 2.37 -39.42
C ASP A 3 5.71 2.44 -38.06
N ILE A 4 4.47 2.96 -38.03
CA ILE A 4 3.76 3.18 -36.76
C ILE A 4 3.29 1.86 -36.13
N ILE A 5 2.75 0.93 -36.93
CA ILE A 5 2.25 -0.37 -36.42
C ILE A 5 3.40 -1.23 -35.88
N PRO A 6 4.53 -1.41 -36.58
CA PRO A 6 5.69 -2.10 -36.03
C PRO A 6 6.23 -1.43 -34.75
N GLY A 7 6.25 -0.09 -34.71
CA GLY A 7 6.68 0.68 -33.53
C GLY A 7 5.78 0.45 -32.31
N LEU A 8 4.45 0.54 -32.49
CA LEU A 8 3.48 0.26 -31.43
C LEU A 8 3.54 -1.19 -30.96
N THR A 9 3.76 -2.14 -31.87
CA THR A 9 3.91 -3.57 -31.53
C THR A 9 5.15 -3.80 -30.66
N ALA A 10 6.28 -3.19 -31.02
CA ALA A 10 7.51 -3.26 -30.22
C ALA A 10 7.32 -2.64 -28.84
N LEU A 11 6.67 -1.47 -28.78
CA LEU A 11 6.36 -0.78 -27.53
C LEU A 11 5.46 -1.61 -26.62
N VAL A 12 4.41 -2.24 -27.16
CA VAL A 12 3.53 -3.14 -26.41
C VAL A 12 4.29 -4.36 -25.88
N ALA A 13 5.23 -4.91 -26.65
CA ALA A 13 6.08 -6.00 -26.17
C ALA A 13 6.99 -5.54 -25.01
N GLU A 14 7.56 -4.34 -25.07
CA GLU A 14 8.32 -3.76 -23.95
C GLU A 14 7.45 -3.54 -22.71
N MET A 15 6.24 -3.00 -22.89
CA MET A 15 5.27 -2.84 -21.79
C MET A 15 4.94 -4.19 -21.15
N ALA A 16 4.77 -5.25 -21.94
CA ALA A 16 4.48 -6.59 -21.43
C ALA A 16 5.61 -7.13 -20.53
N VAL A 17 6.87 -6.93 -20.92
CA VAL A 17 8.03 -7.30 -20.09
C VAL A 17 8.00 -6.54 -18.76
N VAL A 18 7.77 -5.22 -18.79
CA VAL A 18 7.73 -4.39 -17.58
C VAL A 18 6.55 -4.79 -16.67
N VAL A 19 5.40 -5.13 -17.23
CA VAL A 19 4.24 -5.61 -16.47
C VAL A 19 4.48 -6.99 -15.86
N GLU A 20 5.19 -7.88 -16.56
CA GLU A 20 5.60 -9.17 -16.02
C GLU A 20 6.56 -8.99 -14.83
N GLU A 21 7.56 -8.11 -14.96
CA GLU A 21 8.46 -7.72 -13.86
C GLU A 21 7.68 -7.17 -12.66
N MET A 22 6.69 -6.29 -12.91
CA MET A 22 5.81 -5.77 -11.85
C MET A 22 5.10 -6.90 -11.12
N CYS A 23 4.56 -7.89 -11.85
CA CYS A 23 3.89 -9.03 -11.24
C CYS A 23 4.83 -9.87 -10.39
N VAL A 24 6.10 -10.04 -10.79
CA VAL A 24 7.13 -10.69 -9.98
C VAL A 24 7.39 -9.90 -8.70
N VAL A 25 7.55 -8.58 -8.79
CA VAL A 25 7.77 -7.70 -7.63
C VAL A 25 6.59 -7.76 -6.65
N LEU A 26 5.35 -7.76 -7.14
CA LEU A 26 4.16 -7.85 -6.29
C LEU A 26 4.05 -9.20 -5.57
N ARG A 27 4.51 -10.29 -6.20
CA ARG A 27 4.61 -11.60 -5.54
C ARG A 27 5.72 -11.62 -4.49
N ALA A 28 6.89 -11.03 -4.78
CA ALA A 28 7.95 -10.88 -3.79
C ALA A 28 7.51 -10.02 -2.60
N GLU A 29 6.74 -8.94 -2.84
CA GLU A 29 6.11 -8.13 -1.80
C GLU A 29 5.17 -8.98 -0.93
N ARG A 30 4.34 -9.85 -1.54
CA ARG A 30 3.49 -10.79 -0.79
C ARG A 30 4.31 -11.71 0.11
N GLU A 31 5.36 -12.33 -0.42
CA GLU A 31 6.23 -13.23 0.35
C GLU A 31 6.97 -12.53 1.48
N ALA A 32 7.43 -11.29 1.24
CA ALA A 32 8.06 -10.46 2.27
C ALA A 32 7.06 -10.11 3.37
N LEU A 33 5.83 -9.76 3.00
CA LEU A 33 4.74 -9.60 3.95
C LEU A 33 4.55 -10.91 4.74
N ASP A 34 4.31 -12.04 4.10
CA ASP A 34 4.02 -13.29 4.82
C ASP A 34 5.15 -13.72 5.78
N ARG A 35 6.41 -13.41 5.46
CA ARG A 35 7.58 -13.67 6.31
C ARG A 35 7.90 -12.60 7.35
N TYR A 36 7.18 -11.47 7.35
CA TYR A 36 7.49 -10.29 8.17
C TYR A 36 8.90 -9.73 7.94
N ASP A 37 9.39 -9.83 6.70
CA ASP A 37 10.72 -9.38 6.31
C ASP A 37 10.67 -7.92 5.87
N SER A 38 11.15 -7.01 6.73
CA SER A 38 11.13 -5.57 6.47
C SER A 38 12.10 -5.14 5.39
N ASP A 39 13.24 -5.83 5.26
CA ASP A 39 14.27 -5.46 4.30
C ASP A 39 13.83 -5.87 2.89
N ALA A 40 13.31 -7.09 2.73
CA ALA A 40 12.71 -7.55 1.48
C ALA A 40 11.49 -6.70 1.09
N LEU A 41 10.70 -6.22 2.05
CA LEU A 41 9.57 -5.33 1.77
C LEU A 41 10.02 -3.96 1.25
N ASN A 42 11.10 -3.40 1.82
CA ASN A 42 11.68 -2.14 1.35
C ASN A 42 12.26 -2.28 -0.06
N GLU A 43 12.96 -3.37 -0.34
CA GLU A 43 13.49 -3.67 -1.68
C GLU A 43 12.36 -3.82 -2.71
N ALA A 44 11.32 -4.61 -2.38
CA ALA A 44 10.15 -4.78 -3.24
C ALA A 44 9.43 -3.45 -3.51
N SER A 45 9.32 -2.58 -2.50
CA SER A 45 8.75 -1.23 -2.64
C SER A 45 9.57 -0.36 -3.60
N ALA A 46 10.90 -0.36 -3.47
CA ALA A 46 11.78 0.38 -4.37
C ALA A 46 11.73 -0.14 -5.82
N LEU A 47 11.68 -1.46 -6.00
CA LEU A 47 11.49 -2.09 -7.31
C LEU A 47 10.14 -1.69 -7.92
N LYS A 48 9.05 -1.78 -7.15
CA LYS A 48 7.71 -1.39 -7.58
C LYS A 48 7.65 0.05 -8.05
N SER A 49 8.26 0.99 -7.32
CA SER A 49 8.33 2.39 -7.76
C SER A 49 9.09 2.56 -9.08
N ARG A 50 10.22 1.87 -9.27
CA ARG A 50 11.00 1.93 -10.53
C ARG A 50 10.20 1.39 -11.71
N THR A 51 9.57 0.22 -11.54
CA THR A 51 8.78 -0.41 -12.59
C THR A 51 7.53 0.41 -12.94
N LEU A 52 6.90 1.08 -11.96
CA LEU A 52 5.80 2.02 -12.21
C LEU A 52 6.23 3.23 -13.06
N VAL A 53 7.37 3.85 -12.73
CA VAL A 53 7.91 4.97 -13.50
C VAL A 53 8.17 4.54 -14.94
N ARG A 54 8.80 3.37 -15.14
CA ARG A 54 9.08 2.85 -16.47
C ARG A 54 7.80 2.58 -17.28
N LEU A 55 6.76 2.04 -16.64
CA LEU A 55 5.49 1.80 -17.30
C LEU A 55 4.78 3.10 -17.71
N ASP A 56 4.88 4.16 -16.89
CA ASP A 56 4.34 5.49 -17.19
C ASP A 56 5.05 6.14 -18.39
N GLU A 57 6.38 6.01 -18.46
CA GLU A 57 7.17 6.46 -19.63
C GLU A 57 6.72 5.79 -20.92
N LEU A 58 6.53 4.45 -20.90
CA LEU A 58 6.10 3.68 -22.06
C LEU A 58 4.66 4.00 -22.47
N ASP A 59 3.74 4.23 -21.52
CA ASP A 59 2.37 4.65 -21.85
C ASP A 59 2.35 6.07 -22.44
N ALA A 60 3.19 6.98 -21.92
CA ALA A 60 3.33 8.31 -22.51
C ALA A 60 3.84 8.23 -23.96
N GLU A 61 4.83 7.38 -24.25
CA GLU A 61 5.31 7.13 -25.61
C GLU A 61 4.21 6.58 -26.52
N ARG A 62 3.42 5.61 -26.02
CA ARG A 62 2.27 5.04 -26.75
C ARG A 62 1.27 6.12 -27.13
N VAL A 63 0.90 6.97 -26.18
CA VAL A 63 -0.03 8.08 -26.40
C VAL A 63 0.53 9.09 -27.42
N LEU A 64 1.82 9.38 -27.37
CA LEU A 64 2.47 10.28 -28.33
C LEU A 64 2.49 9.68 -29.74
N MET A 65 2.79 8.39 -29.88
CA MET A 65 2.76 7.69 -31.18
C MET A 65 1.36 7.70 -31.81
N LEU A 66 0.33 7.38 -31.02
CA LEU A 66 -1.06 7.40 -31.48
C LEU A 66 -1.49 8.81 -31.91
N ARG A 67 -1.14 9.84 -31.12
CA ARG A 67 -1.41 11.25 -31.46
C ARG A 67 -0.68 11.69 -32.72
N ALA A 68 0.58 11.31 -32.90
CA ALA A 68 1.36 11.64 -34.09
C ALA A 68 0.81 10.97 -35.36
N ALA A 69 0.14 9.83 -35.19
CA ALA A 69 -0.53 9.08 -36.24
C ALA A 69 -1.97 9.54 -36.54
N ASP A 70 -2.50 10.47 -35.74
CA ASP A 70 -3.92 10.87 -35.73
C ASP A 70 -4.88 9.68 -35.58
N LEU A 71 -4.46 8.68 -34.80
CA LEU A 71 -5.24 7.48 -34.52
C LEU A 71 -6.03 7.63 -33.23
N ASP A 72 -7.28 7.15 -33.24
CA ASP A 72 -8.03 6.99 -32.02
C ASP A 72 -7.35 5.97 -31.09
N PRO A 73 -7.18 6.25 -29.79
CA PRO A 73 -6.46 5.35 -28.89
C PRO A 73 -7.10 3.98 -28.67
N GLN A 74 -8.43 3.86 -28.80
CA GLN A 74 -9.11 2.58 -28.66
C GLN A 74 -9.01 1.77 -29.95
N GLU A 75 -9.32 2.39 -31.09
CA GLU A 75 -9.28 1.71 -32.39
C GLU A 75 -7.84 1.38 -32.81
N GLY A 76 -6.92 2.33 -32.67
CA GLY A 76 -5.51 2.20 -33.06
C GLY A 76 -4.72 1.17 -32.25
N MET A 77 -5.21 0.78 -31.07
CA MET A 77 -4.59 -0.28 -30.25
C MET A 77 -5.30 -1.63 -30.39
N ALA A 78 -6.55 -1.66 -30.88
CA ALA A 78 -7.32 -2.90 -30.97
C ALA A 78 -6.68 -3.92 -31.92
N GLU A 79 -5.99 -3.44 -32.95
CA GLU A 79 -5.30 -4.26 -33.95
C GLU A 79 -3.83 -4.56 -33.61
N ILE A 80 -3.30 -4.00 -32.51
CA ILE A 80 -1.91 -4.21 -32.12
C ILE A 80 -1.78 -5.55 -31.40
N ASP A 81 -0.94 -6.42 -31.96
CA ASP A 81 -0.60 -7.71 -31.38
C ASP A 81 -0.05 -7.55 -29.96
N GLY A 82 -0.56 -8.37 -29.03
CA GLY A 82 -0.14 -8.35 -27.63
C GLY A 82 -0.87 -7.34 -26.74
N TRP A 83 -1.65 -6.40 -27.30
CA TRP A 83 -2.37 -5.41 -26.49
C TRP A 83 -3.40 -6.04 -25.54
N GLN A 84 -4.23 -6.95 -26.04
CA GLN A 84 -5.22 -7.66 -25.22
C GLN A 84 -4.57 -8.52 -24.11
N PRO A 85 -3.55 -9.35 -24.41
CA PRO A 85 -2.76 -10.02 -23.36
C PRO A 85 -2.18 -9.07 -22.31
N LEU A 86 -1.62 -7.93 -22.72
CA LEU A 86 -1.05 -6.92 -21.81
C LEU A 86 -2.11 -6.39 -20.83
N LEU A 87 -3.31 -6.07 -21.32
CA LEU A 87 -4.43 -5.63 -20.46
C LEU A 87 -4.83 -6.68 -19.43
N GLN A 88 -4.80 -7.97 -19.81
CA GLN A 88 -5.06 -9.07 -18.89
C GLN A 88 -3.97 -9.17 -17.81
N GLN A 89 -2.70 -9.03 -18.18
CA GLN A 89 -1.59 -9.02 -17.22
C GLN A 89 -1.67 -7.83 -16.26
N LEU A 90 -2.05 -6.64 -16.75
CA LEU A 90 -2.30 -5.46 -15.91
C LEU A 90 -3.44 -5.69 -14.93
N ALA A 91 -4.51 -6.38 -15.34
CA ALA A 91 -5.59 -6.76 -14.43
C ALA A 91 -5.08 -7.70 -13.32
N ILE A 92 -4.27 -8.70 -13.66
CA ILE A 92 -3.64 -9.60 -12.67
C ILE A 92 -2.75 -8.79 -11.70
N GLY A 93 -1.91 -7.90 -12.22
CA GLY A 93 -1.05 -7.04 -11.39
C GLY A 93 -1.84 -6.14 -10.44
N ARG A 94 -2.96 -5.57 -10.93
CA ARG A 94 -3.86 -4.76 -10.10
C ARG A 94 -4.47 -5.59 -8.97
N ASP A 95 -4.92 -6.80 -9.26
CA ASP A 95 -5.55 -7.67 -8.28
C ASP A 95 -4.53 -8.12 -7.21
N LEU A 96 -3.30 -8.48 -7.60
CA LEU A 96 -2.19 -8.75 -6.67
C LEU A 96 -1.89 -7.55 -5.76
N ASN A 97 -1.82 -6.35 -6.33
CA ASN A 97 -1.57 -5.12 -5.57
C ASN A 97 -2.71 -4.81 -4.59
N HIS A 98 -3.95 -5.04 -4.99
CA HIS A 98 -5.12 -4.84 -4.12
C HIS A 98 -5.05 -5.75 -2.90
N GLU A 99 -4.82 -7.04 -3.11
CA GLU A 99 -4.70 -8.00 -2.02
C GLU A 99 -3.49 -7.71 -1.08
N ASN A 100 -2.34 -7.29 -1.63
CA ASN A 100 -1.19 -6.87 -0.82
C ASN A 100 -1.57 -5.70 0.10
N GLY A 101 -2.32 -4.72 -0.43
CA GLY A 101 -2.85 -3.58 0.32
C GLY A 101 -3.80 -3.99 1.45
N GLU A 102 -4.64 -5.00 1.25
CA GLU A 102 -5.51 -5.55 2.30
C GLU A 102 -4.73 -6.19 3.45
N ILE A 103 -3.66 -6.94 3.14
CA ILE A 103 -2.77 -7.53 4.15
C ILE A 103 -2.12 -6.45 5.01
N VAL A 104 -1.49 -5.45 4.38
CA VAL A 104 -0.85 -4.33 5.07
C VAL A 104 -1.87 -3.61 5.96
N SER A 105 -3.05 -3.34 5.44
CA SER A 105 -4.13 -2.66 6.17
C SER A 105 -4.60 -3.45 7.39
N ARG A 106 -4.78 -4.78 7.27
CA ARG A 106 -5.14 -5.66 8.40
C ARG A 106 -4.07 -5.64 9.47
N ARG A 107 -2.79 -5.75 9.08
CA ARG A 107 -1.66 -5.77 10.02
C ARG A 107 -1.50 -4.45 10.75
N LEU A 108 -1.64 -3.32 10.05
CA LEU A 108 -1.58 -2.00 10.67
C LEU A 108 -2.67 -1.82 11.72
N ARG A 109 -3.89 -2.34 11.47
CA ARG A 109 -4.97 -2.36 12.47
C ARG A 109 -4.62 -3.20 13.69
N GLN A 110 -4.06 -4.40 13.51
CA GLN A 110 -3.62 -5.26 14.62
C GLN A 110 -2.52 -4.63 15.46
N VAL A 111 -1.50 -4.04 14.82
CA VAL A 111 -0.42 -3.32 15.51
C VAL A 111 -0.98 -2.15 16.32
N ARG A 112 -1.86 -1.34 15.74
CA ARG A 112 -2.52 -0.25 16.47
C ARG A 112 -3.33 -0.75 17.67
N GLN A 113 -4.09 -1.83 17.52
CA GLN A 113 -4.85 -2.43 18.62
C GLN A 113 -3.94 -2.96 19.73
N ALA A 114 -2.86 -3.66 19.38
CA ALA A 114 -1.87 -4.16 20.34
C ALA A 114 -1.20 -3.00 21.10
N LEU A 115 -0.81 -1.93 20.40
CA LEU A 115 -0.26 -0.72 21.01
C LEU A 115 -1.28 -0.04 21.93
N THR A 116 -2.56 0.04 21.55
CA THR A 116 -3.63 0.57 22.41
C THR A 116 -3.83 -0.28 23.66
N MET A 117 -3.78 -1.60 23.57
CA MET A 117 -3.86 -2.51 24.73
C MET A 117 -2.66 -2.34 25.66
N LEU A 118 -1.44 -2.30 25.11
CA LEU A 118 -0.21 -2.08 25.87
C LEU A 118 -0.19 -0.72 26.56
N ASN A 119 -0.62 0.34 25.89
CA ASN A 119 -0.72 1.67 26.49
C ASN A 119 -1.78 1.73 27.60
N GLN A 120 -2.91 1.03 27.45
CA GLN A 120 -3.91 0.90 28.50
C GLN A 120 -3.39 0.10 29.70
N MET A 121 -2.58 -0.93 29.47
CA MET A 121 -1.93 -1.73 30.53
C MET A 121 -0.79 -0.98 31.23
N ALA A 122 0.00 -0.21 30.49
CA ALA A 122 1.06 0.65 31.04
C ALA A 122 0.48 1.85 31.82
N GLY A 123 -0.68 2.37 31.41
CA GLY A 123 -1.44 3.37 32.16
C GLY A 123 -2.21 2.84 33.37
N SER A 124 -2.31 1.50 33.54
CA SER A 124 -2.96 0.86 34.68
C SER A 124 -2.01 0.19 35.67
N SER A 125 -0.69 0.21 35.39
CA SER A 125 0.35 -0.45 36.20
C SER A 125 1.25 0.55 36.96
N GLY A 126 0.64 1.56 37.58
CA GLY A 126 1.35 2.53 38.41
C GLY A 126 0.42 3.48 39.15
N ALA A 127 -0.21 2.97 40.21
CA ALA A 127 -0.79 3.69 41.36
C ALA A 127 -1.84 4.80 41.09
N GLU A 128 -3.03 4.62 41.71
CA GLU A 128 -4.04 5.64 42.00
C GLU A 128 -4.78 6.20 40.75
N ALA A 129 -6.03 5.83 40.45
CA ALA A 129 -7.20 5.98 41.29
C ALA A 129 -7.26 7.28 42.15
N GLU A 130 -6.57 8.37 41.79
CA GLU A 130 -6.95 9.72 42.28
C GLU A 130 -6.21 10.87 41.55
N VAL A 131 -6.98 11.89 41.15
CA VAL A 131 -6.57 13.29 40.88
C VAL A 131 -5.73 13.62 39.62
N TYR A 132 -6.42 13.91 38.52
CA TYR A 132 -6.26 15.21 37.85
C TYR A 132 -7.54 15.61 37.09
N GLY A 133 -8.54 16.07 37.84
CA GLY A 133 -9.61 16.86 37.23
C GLY A 133 -9.04 18.22 36.80
N PRO A 134 -9.52 18.85 35.72
CA PRO A 134 -9.00 20.12 35.19
C PRO A 134 -9.22 21.35 36.11
N LYS A 135 -9.48 21.14 37.41
CA LYS A 135 -9.71 22.18 38.42
C LYS A 135 -8.97 21.97 39.76
N GLY A 136 -7.98 21.08 39.84
CA GLY A 136 -6.96 21.10 40.90
C GLY A 136 -7.48 21.28 42.34
N LEU A 137 -8.49 20.51 42.77
CA LEU A 137 -8.94 20.52 44.17
C LEU A 137 -8.96 19.09 44.71
N SER A 138 -7.85 18.71 45.33
CA SER A 138 -7.74 17.52 46.18
C SER A 138 -8.43 17.79 47.51
N ARG A 139 -9.57 17.15 47.78
CA ARG A 139 -10.17 17.13 49.12
C ARG A 139 -9.97 15.75 49.74
N GLN A 140 -8.83 15.57 50.37
CA GLN A 140 -8.60 14.49 51.31
C GLN A 140 -9.44 14.76 52.57
N ARG A 141 -10.29 13.81 53.00
CA ARG A 141 -10.69 13.72 54.41
C ARG A 141 -10.90 12.27 54.78
N GLY A 142 -9.89 11.77 55.50
CA GLY A 142 -9.88 10.45 56.11
C GLY A 142 -11.03 10.27 57.10
N GLY A 143 -11.52 9.03 57.15
CA GLY A 143 -12.25 8.53 58.30
C GLY A 143 -11.26 8.12 59.40
N SER A 144 -11.55 8.53 60.63
CA SER A 144 -11.27 7.72 61.82
C SER A 144 -12.18 8.19 62.96
N SER A 145 -12.75 7.23 63.65
CA SER A 145 -13.56 7.36 64.86
C SER A 145 -12.73 7.82 66.06
N THR A 146 -13.38 8.42 67.05
CA THR A 146 -13.14 8.16 68.49
C THR A 146 -14.36 8.51 69.34
N LEU A 147 -14.73 7.56 70.21
CA LEU A 147 -15.66 7.64 71.35
C LEU A 147 -15.24 8.69 72.40
N GLY A 148 -16.20 9.23 73.18
CA GLY A 148 -15.89 9.78 74.52
C GLY A 148 -16.83 10.85 75.10
N LYS A 149 -17.67 10.43 76.06
CA LYS A 149 -18.28 11.13 77.22
C LYS A 149 -18.12 12.65 77.38
N ALA A 150 -19.22 13.35 77.69
CA ALA A 150 -19.60 13.81 79.05
C ALA A 150 -20.94 14.57 79.01
#